data_AF-A0A914NTU6-F1
#
_entry.id   AF-A0A914NTU6-F1
#
_cell.length_a   1.000
_cell.length_b   1.000
_cell.length_c   1.000
_cell.angle_alpha   90.00
_cell.angle_beta   90.00
_cell.angle_gamma   90.00
#
_symmetry.space_group_name_H-M   'P 1'
#
loop_
_entity.id
_entity.type
_entity.pdbx_description
1 polymer ?
#
loop_
_entity_poly.entity_id
_entity_poly.type
_entity_poly.pdbx_seq_one_letter_code
_entity_poly.pdbx_strand_id
1 'polypeptide(L)' 'MVANYEKACGKPINKIIMPPRPGDISSIRCEIENARKNLNWTPKYGIEDICVHLNNWYIRSPNGYIN' A
#
# COMPACT_ATOMS: atom_id res chain seq x y z
N MET A 1 4.62 2.88 4.68
CA MET A 1 3.17 2.98 4.42
C MET A 1 2.60 4.30 4.92
N VAL A 2 2.42 4.50 6.24
CA VAL A 2 1.77 5.71 6.80
C VAL A 2 2.32 7.02 6.23
N ALA A 3 3.64 7.25 6.31
CA ALA A 3 4.24 8.49 5.80
C ALA A 3 4.02 8.73 4.28
N ASN A 4 4.00 7.66 3.47
CA ASN A 4 3.72 7.79 2.03
C ASN A 4 2.24 8.09 1.78
N TYR A 5 1.34 7.55 2.60
CA TYR A 5 -0.08 7.86 2.50
C TYR A 5 -0.39 9.28 2.99
N GLU A 6 0.24 9.75 4.06
CA GLU A 6 0.14 11.15 4.53
C GLU A 6 0.55 12.15 3.44
N LYS A 7 1.62 11.84 2.70
CA LYS A 7 2.00 12.61 1.50
C LYS A 7 0.91 12.57 0.42
N ALA A 8 0.36 11.38 0.14
CA ALA A 8 -0.64 11.19 -0.90
C ALA A 8 -1.99 11.88 -0.59
N CYS A 9 -2.45 11.86 0.66
CA CYS A 9 -3.70 12.49 1.07
C CYS A 9 -3.54 13.95 1.50
N GLY A 10 -2.29 14.44 1.61
CA GLY A 10 -1.95 15.82 1.98
C GLY A 10 -2.31 16.18 3.43
N LYS A 11 -2.49 15.18 4.31
CA LYS A 11 -2.94 15.36 5.70
C LYS A 11 -2.22 14.39 6.64
N PRO A 12 -1.92 14.81 7.88
CA PRO A 12 -1.40 13.89 8.90
C PRO A 12 -2.46 12.85 9.26
N ILE A 13 -2.03 11.64 9.59
CA ILE A 13 -2.89 10.54 10.02
C ILE A 13 -2.70 10.29 11.50
N ASN A 14 -3.80 10.43 12.25
CA ASN A 14 -3.81 10.08 13.68
C ASN A 14 -3.57 8.58 13.85
N LYS A 15 -2.63 8.22 14.72
CA LYS A 15 -2.21 6.83 14.95
C LYS A 15 -1.97 6.57 16.43
N ILE A 16 -2.25 5.33 16.85
CA ILE A 16 -2.00 4.82 18.20
C ILE A 16 -1.21 3.53 18.03
N ILE A 17 -0.16 3.35 18.85
CA ILE A 17 0.59 2.10 18.87
C ILE A 17 -0.17 1.09 19.74
N MET A 18 -0.49 -0.04 19.15
CA MET A 18 -1.24 -1.13 19.78
C MET A 18 -0.36 -2.39 19.82
N PRO A 19 -0.67 -3.37 20.69
CA PRO A 19 0.00 -4.67 20.66
C PRO A 19 -0.07 -5.31 19.26
N PRO A 20 0.92 -6.15 18.88
CA PRO A 20 0.87 -6.90 17.63
C PRO A 20 -0.40 -7.74 17.53
N ARG A 21 -0.98 -7.82 16.34
CA ARG A 21 -2.14 -8.69 16.11
C ARG A 21 -1.66 -10.16 16.09
N PRO A 22 -2.39 -11.10 16.71
CA PRO A 22 -2.01 -12.51 16.68
C PRO A 22 -1.83 -13.02 15.25
N GLY A 23 -0.70 -13.69 15.00
CA GLY A 23 -0.32 -14.21 13.69
C GLY A 23 0.55 -13.26 12.83
N ASP A 24 0.72 -12.00 13.23
CA ASP A 24 1.66 -11.10 12.55
C ASP A 24 3.12 -11.53 12.81
N ILE A 25 3.93 -11.51 11.74
CA ILE A 25 5.38 -11.67 11.79
C ILE A 25 6.07 -10.31 11.63
N SER A 26 7.31 -10.19 12.10
CA SER A 26 8.01 -8.91 12.16
C SER A 26 8.27 -8.27 10.79
N SER A 27 8.64 -9.07 9.78
CA SER A 27 8.92 -8.59 8.43
C SER A 27 8.83 -9.73 7.42
N ILE A 28 8.22 -9.45 6.27
CA ILE A 28 8.20 -10.33 5.10
C ILE A 28 8.51 -9.54 3.84
N ARG A 29 9.32 -10.12 2.95
CA ARG A 29 9.70 -9.52 1.66
C ARG A 29 9.69 -10.61 0.60
N CYS A 30 9.42 -10.20 -0.64
CA CYS A 30 9.42 -11.09 -1.80
C CYS A 30 10.68 -10.84 -2.63
N GLU A 31 11.30 -11.92 -3.12
CA GLU A 31 12.35 -11.89 -4.13
C GLU A 31 11.70 -12.02 -5.52
N ILE A 32 12.10 -11.19 -6.47
CA ILE A 32 11.40 -11.07 -7.76
C ILE A 32 12.22 -11.58 -8.95
N GLU A 33 13.46 -12.06 -8.76
CA GLU A 33 14.33 -12.41 -9.88
C GLU A 33 13.79 -13.62 -10.64
N ASN A 34 13.11 -14.55 -9.97
CA ASN A 34 12.46 -15.67 -10.64
C ASN A 34 11.39 -15.19 -11.65
N ALA A 35 10.51 -14.28 -11.24
CA ALA A 35 9.50 -13.70 -12.12
C ALA A 35 10.14 -12.85 -13.24
N ARG A 36 11.19 -12.10 -12.93
CA ARG A 36 11.93 -11.32 -13.94
C ARG A 36 12.55 -12.22 -15.01
N LYS A 37 13.20 -13.30 -14.61
CA LYS A 37 13.88 -14.23 -15.53
C LYS A 37 12.90 -15.02 -16.39
N ASN A 38 11.86 -15.58 -15.79
CA ASN A 38 11.02 -16.56 -16.46
C ASN A 38 9.76 -15.96 -17.09
N LEU A 39 9.29 -14.82 -16.59
CA LEU A 39 8.07 -14.16 -17.08
C LEU A 39 8.36 -12.82 -17.76
N ASN A 40 9.63 -12.38 -17.77
CA ASN A 40 10.02 -11.05 -18.22
C ASN A 40 9.17 -9.94 -17.56
N TRP A 41 8.85 -10.13 -16.28
CA TRP A 41 7.95 -9.26 -15.53
C TRP A 41 8.68 -8.54 -14.40
N THR A 42 8.34 -7.28 -14.15
CA THR A 42 8.84 -6.48 -13.02
C THR A 42 7.74 -5.52 -12.58
N PRO A 43 7.58 -5.24 -11.27
CA PRO A 43 6.60 -4.29 -10.79
C PRO A 43 6.84 -2.91 -11.41
N LYS A 44 5.82 -2.36 -12.05
CA LYS A 44 5.87 -1.03 -12.68
C LYS A 44 5.73 0.11 -11.67
N TYR A 45 5.00 -0.11 -10.57
CA TYR A 45 4.61 0.92 -9.62
C TYR A 45 5.32 0.74 -8.28
N GLY A 46 5.74 1.86 -7.70
CA GLY A 46 6.30 1.92 -6.36
C GLY A 46 5.24 2.15 -5.28
N ILE A 47 5.69 2.23 -4.03
CA ILE A 47 4.84 2.46 -2.87
C ILE A 47 4.13 3.83 -2.89
N GLU A 48 4.74 4.84 -3.51
CA GLU A 48 4.17 6.18 -3.64
C GLU A 48 3.00 6.18 -4.63
N ASP A 49 3.18 5.57 -5.81
CA ASP A 49 2.11 5.38 -6.81
C ASP A 49 0.91 4.65 -6.21
N ILE A 50 1.18 3.56 -5.46
CA ILE A 50 0.15 2.78 -4.78
C ILE A 50 -0.66 3.67 -3.83
N CYS A 51 0.01 4.51 -3.03
CA CYS A 51 -0.68 5.41 -2.10
C CYS A 51 -1.51 6.48 -2.82
N VAL A 52 -1.00 7.05 -3.92
CA VAL A 52 -1.73 8.03 -4.74
C VAL A 52 -2.96 7.41 -5.40
N HIS A 53 -2.81 6.25 -6.04
CA HIS A 53 -3.93 5.53 -6.64
C HIS A 53 -5.01 5.18 -5.62
N LEU A 54 -4.61 4.74 -4.42
CA LEU A 54 -5.51 4.43 -3.32
C LEU A 54 -6.28 5.66 -2.84
N ASN A 55 -5.58 6.79 -2.60
CA ASN A 55 -6.21 8.03 -2.18
C ASN A 55 -7.21 8.55 -3.24
N ASN A 56 -6.86 8.49 -4.52
CA ASN A 56 -7.74 8.88 -5.62
C ASN A 56 -9.02 8.04 -5.65
N TRP A 57 -8.91 6.73 -5.41
CA TRP A 57 -10.08 5.86 -5.29
C TRP A 57 -10.98 6.28 -4.12
N TYR A 58 -10.43 6.45 -2.92
CA TYR A 58 -11.21 6.84 -1.75
C TYR A 58 -11.89 8.21 -1.87
N ILE A 59 -11.26 9.17 -2.56
CA ILE A 59 -11.87 10.47 -2.83
C ILE A 59 -13.08 10.32 -3.77
N ARG A 60 -12.96 9.48 -4.80
CA ARG A 60 -14.03 9.29 -5.81
C ARG A 60 -15.13 8.35 -5.33
N SER A 61 -14.81 7.41 -4.45
CA SER A 61 -15.69 6.34 -4.01
C SER A 61 -15.62 6.17 -2.49
N PRO A 62 -16.07 7.18 -1.72
CA PRO A 62 -15.94 7.17 -0.26
C PRO A 62 -16.71 6.02 0.40
N ASN A 63 -17.80 5.57 -0.23
CA ASN A 63 -18.62 4.44 0.23
C ASN A 63 -18.34 3.14 -0.57
N GLY A 64 -17.25 3.10 -1.35
CA GLY A 64 -16.95 1.99 -2.24
C GLY A 64 -17.86 1.95 -3.47
N TYR A 65 -18.10 0.75 -4.01
CA TYR A 65 -19.01 0.52 -5.12
C TYR A 65 -20.46 0.63 -4.63
N ILE A 66 -21.29 1.37 -5.37
CA ILE A 66 -22.73 1.46 -5.12
C ILE A 66 -23.39 0.32 -5.92
N ASN A 67 -24.11 -0.56 -5.23
CA ASN A 67 -24.93 -1.61 -5.83
C ASN A 67 -26.26 -1.05 -6.35
#